data_AF-A0A652K9X1-F1
#
_entry.id   AF-A0A652K9X1-F1
#
_cell.length_a   1.000
_cell.length_b   1.000
_cell.length_c   1.000
_cell.angle_alpha   90.00
_cell.angle_beta   90.00
_cell.angle_gamma   90.00
#
_symmetry.space_group_name_H-M   'P 1'
#
loop_
_entity.id
_entity.type
_entity.pdbx_description
1 polymer ?
#
loop_
_entity_poly.entity_id
_entity_poly.type
_entity_poly.pdbx_seq_one_letter_code
_entity_poly.pdbx_strand_id
1 'polypeptide(L)'
;MQGTVDGFSYGIVTPVAAFLMACLGGALGLRCTTRSLRHRDSFKAGWLALGATAIGSGIWTMHFIAMMGFSVQEAPIRYDLPLTFASLGVAVLMVGVGIFIVGYRGATALTLVTGGTITGLGVATMHYLGMAGMRLQGHVEYDTLTVATSVVIAVVAATTALWAAVSVHGFLASLGASLVMGVAVSGMHYTAMAAVSVHLHGADPVEGTGDTATSLLPMLIGPAVFLILAAVVVMFDPLLVMGDPDWQGPARAPR
;
A
#
# COMPACT_ATOMS: atom_id res chain seq x y z
N MET A 1 1.59 18.14 -28.23
CA MET A 1 0.74 19.02 -27.40
C MET A 1 0.90 18.54 -25.97
N GLN A 2 0.97 19.44 -24.98
CA GLN A 2 0.91 19.02 -23.57
C GLN A 2 -0.51 18.51 -23.32
N GLY A 3 -0.66 17.22 -23.02
CA GLY A 3 -1.97 16.65 -22.66
C GLY A 3 -2.43 17.27 -21.35
N THR A 4 -3.69 17.69 -21.29
CA THR A 4 -4.23 18.29 -20.06
C THR A 4 -4.48 17.15 -19.07
N VAL A 5 -3.59 17.02 -18.08
CA VAL A 5 -3.69 16.00 -17.05
C VAL A 5 -4.72 16.43 -16.02
N ASP A 6 -5.93 15.88 -16.09
CA ASP A 6 -6.91 16.03 -15.03
C ASP A 6 -6.73 14.91 -13.99
N GLY A 7 -6.05 15.23 -12.89
CA GLY A 7 -5.84 14.31 -11.76
C GLY A 7 -7.09 13.97 -10.95
N PHE A 8 -8.27 14.49 -11.36
CA PHE A 8 -9.53 14.40 -10.61
C PHE A 8 -10.74 14.13 -11.53
N SER A 9 -10.63 13.19 -12.47
CA SER A 9 -11.73 12.90 -13.41
C SER A 9 -13.05 12.49 -12.73
N TYR A 10 -12.98 11.95 -11.51
CA TYR A 10 -14.12 11.60 -10.65
C TYR A 10 -14.20 12.46 -9.36
N GLY A 11 -13.53 13.61 -9.34
CA GLY A 11 -13.47 14.51 -8.17
C GLY A 11 -12.71 13.91 -6.98
N ILE A 12 -13.13 14.28 -5.76
CA ILE A 12 -12.47 13.87 -4.51
C ILE A 12 -12.69 12.38 -4.15
N VAL A 13 -13.61 11.70 -4.84
CA VAL A 13 -14.06 10.33 -4.50
C VAL A 13 -12.94 9.31 -4.69
N THR A 14 -12.19 9.38 -5.79
CA THR A 14 -11.09 8.45 -6.07
C THR A 14 -9.91 8.61 -5.09
N PRO A 15 -9.39 9.83 -4.79
CA PRO A 15 -8.41 10.04 -3.73
C PRO A 15 -8.85 9.52 -2.37
N VAL A 16 -10.12 9.78 -1.98
CA VAL A 16 -10.63 9.36 -0.68
C VAL A 16 -10.76 7.85 -0.61
N ALA A 17 -11.30 7.20 -1.65
CA ALA A 17 -11.39 5.75 -1.71
C ALA A 17 -10.00 5.09 -1.69
N ALA A 18 -9.04 5.65 -2.44
CA ALA A 18 -7.66 5.21 -2.46
C ALA A 18 -7.03 5.30 -1.04
N PHE A 19 -7.18 6.46 -0.39
CA PHE A 19 -6.70 6.68 0.97
C PHE A 19 -7.31 5.70 1.97
N LEU A 20 -8.63 5.47 1.91
CA LEU A 20 -9.33 4.52 2.78
C LEU A 20 -8.80 3.09 2.60
N MET A 21 -8.53 2.67 1.36
CA MET A 21 -7.98 1.34 1.07
C MET A 21 -6.54 1.18 1.58
N ALA A 22 -5.71 2.22 1.48
CA ALA A 22 -4.38 2.22 2.09
C ALA A 22 -4.46 2.16 3.62
N CYS A 23 -5.38 2.90 4.24
CA CYS A 23 -5.62 2.84 5.68
C CYS A 23 -6.09 1.46 6.11
N LEU A 24 -7.00 0.83 5.35
CA LEU A 24 -7.50 -0.51 5.62
C LEU A 24 -6.36 -1.54 5.57
N GLY A 25 -5.58 -1.57 4.48
CA GLY A 25 -4.43 -2.47 4.35
C GLY A 25 -3.40 -2.26 5.47
N GLY A 26 -3.10 -1.00 5.81
CA GLY A 26 -2.20 -0.64 6.91
C GLY A 26 -2.71 -1.11 8.27
N ALA A 27 -3.98 -0.85 8.59
CA ALA A 27 -4.60 -1.26 9.85
C ALA A 27 -4.59 -2.78 10.03
N LEU A 28 -4.95 -3.52 8.97
CA LEU A 28 -4.96 -4.99 8.97
C LEU A 28 -3.56 -5.54 9.14
N GLY A 29 -2.59 -5.07 8.36
CA GLY A 29 -1.22 -5.55 8.47
C GLY A 29 -0.57 -5.23 9.80
N LEU A 30 -0.86 -4.05 10.38
CA LEU A 30 -0.41 -3.69 11.72
C LEU A 30 -0.92 -4.71 12.74
N ARG A 31 -2.23 -4.99 12.74
CA ARG A 31 -2.86 -5.93 13.68
C ARG A 31 -2.34 -7.35 13.53
N CYS A 32 -2.22 -7.85 12.31
CA CYS A 32 -1.69 -9.18 12.05
C CYS A 32 -0.23 -9.31 12.52
N THR A 33 0.58 -8.28 12.29
CA THR A 33 1.98 -8.25 12.72
C THR A 33 2.10 -8.17 14.24
N THR A 34 1.37 -7.27 14.90
CA THR A 34 1.37 -7.14 16.36
C THR A 34 0.88 -8.42 17.04
N ARG A 35 -0.14 -9.08 16.50
CA ARG A 35 -0.62 -10.37 17.02
C ARG A 35 0.42 -11.47 16.93
N SER A 36 1.07 -11.58 15.78
CA SER A 36 2.16 -12.54 15.53
C SER A 36 3.31 -12.38 16.52
N LEU A 37 3.57 -11.16 16.98
CA LEU A 37 4.60 -10.86 17.96
C LEU A 37 4.20 -11.19 19.41
N ARG A 38 2.90 -11.19 19.74
CA ARG A 38 2.41 -11.37 21.12
C ARG A 38 2.07 -12.81 21.49
N HIS A 39 1.46 -13.57 20.59
CA HIS A 39 1.05 -14.95 20.90
C HIS A 39 2.11 -15.96 20.44
N ARG A 40 2.91 -16.46 21.39
CA ARG A 40 3.96 -17.48 21.13
C ARG A 40 3.40 -18.80 20.58
N ASP A 41 2.15 -19.14 20.89
CA ASP A 41 1.50 -20.39 20.47
C ASP A 41 0.72 -20.30 19.15
N SER A 42 0.65 -19.11 18.53
CA SER A 42 -0.06 -18.92 17.25
C SER A 42 0.89 -19.08 16.06
N PHE A 43 0.35 -19.43 14.88
CA PHE A 43 1.14 -19.64 13.66
C PHE A 43 1.75 -18.31 13.17
N LYS A 44 2.90 -17.96 13.75
CA LYS A 44 3.62 -16.68 13.57
C LYS A 44 3.80 -16.32 12.09
N ALA A 45 4.26 -17.29 11.31
CA ALA A 45 4.49 -17.13 9.87
C ALA A 45 3.20 -16.82 9.09
N GLY A 46 2.07 -17.47 9.43
CA GLY A 46 0.80 -17.23 8.76
C GLY A 46 0.24 -15.84 9.01
N TRP A 47 0.38 -15.32 10.23
CA TRP A 47 -0.05 -13.95 10.56
C TRP A 47 0.84 -12.89 9.89
N LEU A 48 2.16 -13.11 9.82
CA LEU A 48 3.05 -12.20 9.09
C LEU A 48 2.76 -12.24 7.59
N ALA A 49 2.50 -13.43 7.04
CA ALA A 49 2.10 -13.58 5.64
C ALA A 49 0.78 -12.85 5.38
N LEU A 50 -0.25 -13.06 6.20
CA LEU A 50 -1.55 -12.39 6.03
C LEU A 50 -1.43 -10.87 6.16
N GLY A 51 -0.60 -10.38 7.10
CA GLY A 51 -0.33 -8.95 7.24
C GLY A 51 0.41 -8.35 6.04
N ALA A 52 1.38 -9.07 5.48
CA ALA A 52 2.10 -8.66 4.28
C ALA A 52 1.18 -8.62 3.05
N THR A 53 0.35 -9.65 2.87
CA THR A 53 -0.62 -9.69 1.77
C THR A 53 -1.66 -8.59 1.92
N ALA A 54 -2.10 -8.26 3.14
CA ALA A 54 -3.03 -7.17 3.39
C ALA A 54 -2.42 -5.78 3.10
N ILE A 55 -1.19 -5.52 3.58
CA ILE A 55 -0.51 -4.25 3.28
C ILE A 55 -0.23 -4.14 1.77
N GLY A 56 0.35 -5.19 1.17
CA GLY A 56 0.66 -5.20 -0.27
C GLY A 56 -0.58 -5.00 -1.14
N SER A 57 -1.67 -5.72 -0.83
CA SER A 57 -2.95 -5.56 -1.54
C SER A 57 -3.55 -4.18 -1.32
N GLY A 58 -3.52 -3.64 -0.09
CA GLY A 58 -4.05 -2.31 0.21
C GLY A 58 -3.31 -1.19 -0.52
N ILE A 59 -1.97 -1.24 -0.55
CA ILE A 59 -1.14 -0.25 -1.26
C ILE A 59 -1.36 -0.38 -2.78
N TRP A 60 -1.42 -1.59 -3.31
CA TRP A 60 -1.69 -1.84 -4.73
C TRP A 60 -3.09 -1.35 -5.13
N THR A 61 -4.12 -1.67 -4.34
CA THR A 61 -5.49 -1.20 -4.57
C THR A 61 -5.58 0.32 -4.48
N MET A 62 -4.92 0.94 -3.50
CA MET A 62 -4.82 2.40 -3.43
C MET A 62 -4.22 2.98 -4.71
N HIS A 63 -3.08 2.44 -5.15
CA HIS A 63 -2.40 2.92 -6.34
C HIS A 63 -3.32 2.88 -7.57
N PHE A 64 -3.96 1.74 -7.85
CA PHE A 64 -4.83 1.62 -9.02
C PHE A 64 -6.14 2.42 -8.90
N ILE A 65 -6.69 2.60 -7.70
CA ILE A 65 -7.84 3.50 -7.49
C ILE A 65 -7.45 4.97 -7.76
N ALA A 66 -6.27 5.38 -7.30
CA ALA A 66 -5.78 6.73 -7.58
C ALA A 66 -5.49 6.92 -9.08
N MET A 67 -4.95 5.90 -9.76
CA MET A 67 -4.75 5.89 -11.21
C MET A 67 -6.05 5.92 -12.01
N MET A 68 -7.16 5.34 -11.52
CA MET A 68 -8.49 5.52 -12.14
C MET A 68 -8.96 6.98 -12.10
N GLY A 69 -8.55 7.73 -11.08
CA GLY A 69 -8.84 9.17 -10.97
C GLY A 69 -8.05 10.01 -11.96
N PHE A 70 -6.95 9.49 -12.48
CA PHE A 70 -6.08 10.12 -13.46
C PHE A 70 -6.57 9.76 -14.88
N SER A 71 -7.27 10.70 -15.52
CA SER A 71 -7.65 10.56 -16.93
C SER A 71 -6.81 11.51 -17.77
N VAL A 72 -6.36 11.02 -18.93
CA VAL A 72 -5.80 11.86 -19.99
C VAL A 72 -6.92 12.01 -21.00
N GLN A 73 -7.44 13.23 -21.14
CA GLN A 73 -8.62 13.51 -21.98
C GLN A 73 -8.43 13.07 -23.45
N GLU A 74 -7.19 12.93 -23.90
CA GLU A 74 -6.87 12.69 -25.31
C GLU A 74 -6.53 11.22 -25.68
N ALA A 75 -6.45 10.26 -24.74
CA ALA A 75 -6.17 8.86 -25.08
C ALA A 75 -6.68 7.83 -24.05
N PRO A 76 -7.33 6.72 -24.47
CA PRO A 76 -7.70 5.64 -23.57
C PRO A 76 -6.45 4.93 -23.03
N ILE A 77 -6.32 4.87 -21.70
CA ILE A 77 -5.20 4.18 -21.05
C ILE A 77 -5.54 2.69 -20.97
N ARG A 78 -4.76 1.86 -21.66
CA ARG A 78 -4.87 0.39 -21.55
C ARG A 78 -3.87 -0.11 -20.50
N TYR A 79 -4.25 -1.14 -19.75
CA TYR A 79 -3.38 -1.76 -18.76
C TYR A 79 -2.99 -3.16 -19.20
N ASP A 80 -1.71 -3.47 -19.09
CA ASP A 80 -1.18 -4.82 -19.28
C ASP A 80 -1.42 -5.64 -17.99
N LEU A 81 -2.35 -6.62 -18.06
CA LEU A 81 -2.74 -7.45 -16.92
C LEU A 81 -1.52 -8.17 -16.30
N PRO A 82 -0.65 -8.87 -17.07
CA PRO A 82 0.58 -9.47 -16.55
C PRO A 82 1.45 -8.55 -15.71
N LEU A 83 1.78 -7.36 -16.21
CA LEU A 83 2.61 -6.39 -15.48
C LEU A 83 1.91 -5.87 -14.23
N THR A 84 0.61 -5.65 -14.33
CA THR A 84 -0.21 -5.16 -13.23
C THR A 84 -0.27 -6.18 -12.08
N PHE A 85 -0.50 -7.46 -12.38
CA PHE A 85 -0.46 -8.52 -11.36
C PHE A 85 0.97 -8.79 -10.87
N ALA A 86 1.99 -8.63 -11.72
CA ALA A 86 3.38 -8.71 -11.30
C ALA A 86 3.69 -7.62 -10.26
N SER A 87 3.17 -6.40 -10.43
CA SER A 87 3.32 -5.32 -9.45
C SER A 87 2.71 -5.66 -8.09
N LEU A 88 1.55 -6.32 -8.06
CA LEU A 88 0.94 -6.85 -6.83
C LEU A 88 1.85 -7.89 -6.16
N GLY A 89 2.36 -8.84 -6.95
CA GLY A 89 3.27 -9.88 -6.46
C GLY A 89 4.54 -9.29 -5.84
N VAL A 90 5.14 -8.30 -6.50
CA VAL A 90 6.33 -7.58 -5.99
C VAL A 90 6.02 -6.85 -4.69
N ALA A 91 4.88 -6.15 -4.60
CA ALA A 91 4.48 -5.48 -3.36
C ALA A 91 4.33 -6.47 -2.21
N VAL A 92 3.57 -7.55 -2.39
CA VAL A 92 3.35 -8.55 -1.33
C VAL A 92 4.67 -9.21 -0.91
N LEU A 93 5.54 -9.56 -1.87
CA LEU A 93 6.82 -10.19 -1.59
C LEU A 93 7.74 -9.26 -0.79
N MET A 94 7.94 -8.03 -1.26
CA MET A 94 8.89 -7.09 -0.65
C MET A 94 8.42 -6.56 0.71
N VAL A 95 7.11 -6.29 0.85
CA VAL A 95 6.49 -5.99 2.14
C VAL A 95 6.63 -7.19 3.07
N GLY A 96 6.40 -8.39 2.56
CA GLY A 96 6.60 -9.64 3.30
C GLY A 96 8.00 -9.79 3.84
N VAL A 97 9.02 -9.62 3.00
CA VAL A 97 10.43 -9.68 3.42
C VAL A 97 10.71 -8.70 4.57
N GLY A 98 10.27 -7.44 4.46
CA GLY A 98 10.47 -6.45 5.51
C GLY A 98 9.76 -6.79 6.83
N ILE A 99 8.51 -7.23 6.75
CA ILE A 99 7.73 -7.66 7.93
C ILE A 99 8.32 -8.91 8.58
N PHE A 100 8.78 -9.89 7.80
CA PHE A 100 9.42 -11.09 8.33
C PHE A 100 10.76 -10.78 8.98
N ILE A 101 11.57 -9.90 8.40
CA ILE A 101 12.84 -9.45 8.99
C ILE A 101 12.59 -8.85 10.38
N VAL A 102 11.64 -7.92 10.50
CA VAL A 102 11.27 -7.30 11.79
C VAL A 102 10.59 -8.30 12.72
N GLY A 103 9.71 -9.15 12.20
CA GLY A 103 8.96 -10.15 12.95
C GLY A 103 9.86 -11.20 13.61
N TYR A 104 10.94 -11.63 12.95
CA TYR A 104 11.85 -12.65 13.48
C TYR A 104 13.08 -12.09 14.19
N ARG A 105 13.65 -10.96 13.74
CA ARG A 105 14.87 -10.38 14.33
C ARG A 105 14.59 -9.28 15.36
N GLY A 106 13.33 -8.88 15.53
CA GLY A 106 12.91 -7.86 16.47
C GLY A 106 13.17 -6.42 15.99
N ALA A 107 12.73 -5.45 16.80
CA ALA A 107 12.69 -4.03 16.48
C ALA A 107 14.03 -3.29 16.67
N THR A 108 15.16 -3.87 16.25
CA THR A 108 16.43 -3.13 16.30
C THR A 108 16.47 -2.06 15.21
N ALA A 109 17.22 -0.97 15.43
CA ALA A 109 17.37 0.10 14.45
C ALA A 109 17.85 -0.44 13.08
N LEU A 110 18.79 -1.37 13.08
CA LEU A 110 19.30 -2.01 11.86
C LEU A 110 18.21 -2.84 11.16
N THR A 111 17.41 -3.60 11.92
CA THR A 111 16.29 -4.39 11.38
C THR A 111 15.22 -3.49 10.76
N LEU A 112 14.89 -2.36 11.40
CA LEU A 112 13.89 -1.41 10.91
C LEU A 112 14.37 -0.66 9.66
N VAL A 113 15.64 -0.25 9.63
CA VAL A 113 16.22 0.39 8.45
C VAL A 113 16.28 -0.59 7.29
N THR A 114 16.79 -1.81 7.49
CA THR A 114 16.89 -2.82 6.43
C THR A 114 15.53 -3.32 5.95
N GLY A 115 14.60 -3.60 6.87
CA GLY A 115 13.23 -3.98 6.52
C GLY A 115 12.50 -2.85 5.81
N GLY A 116 12.65 -1.61 6.29
CA GLY A 116 11.98 -0.44 5.75
C GLY A 116 12.52 -0.03 4.38
N THR A 117 13.83 -0.15 4.14
CA THR A 117 14.39 0.08 2.80
C THR A 117 13.88 -0.96 1.81
N ILE A 118 13.87 -2.25 2.16
CA ILE A 118 13.35 -3.31 1.29
C ILE A 118 11.85 -3.09 0.99
N THR A 119 11.05 -2.83 2.02
CA THR A 119 9.61 -2.58 1.84
C THR A 119 9.35 -1.30 1.04
N GLY A 120 10.05 -0.21 1.33
CA GLY A 120 9.91 1.07 0.61
C GLY A 120 10.32 0.96 -0.86
N LEU A 121 11.45 0.31 -1.15
CA LEU A 121 11.87 0.01 -2.52
C LEU A 121 10.85 -0.89 -3.22
N GLY A 122 10.26 -1.85 -2.52
CA GLY A 122 9.18 -2.69 -3.06
C GLY A 122 7.93 -1.90 -3.42
N VAL A 123 7.52 -0.97 -2.56
CA VAL A 123 6.38 -0.07 -2.81
C VAL A 123 6.67 0.85 -4.01
N ALA A 124 7.86 1.44 -4.08
CA ALA A 124 8.26 2.24 -5.23
C ALA A 124 8.32 1.41 -6.52
N THR A 125 8.86 0.19 -6.45
CA THR A 125 8.91 -0.74 -7.59
C THR A 125 7.50 -1.10 -8.06
N MET A 126 6.58 -1.42 -7.14
CA MET A 126 5.18 -1.68 -7.50
C MET A 126 4.55 -0.48 -8.21
N HIS A 127 4.77 0.73 -7.68
CA HIS A 127 4.26 1.95 -8.28
C HIS A 127 4.78 2.15 -9.71
N TYR A 128 6.09 2.12 -9.93
CA TYR A 128 6.67 2.31 -11.26
C TYR A 128 6.40 1.14 -12.21
N LEU A 129 6.27 -0.09 -11.71
CA LEU A 129 5.88 -1.24 -12.52
C LEU A 129 4.40 -1.15 -12.94
N GLY A 130 3.53 -0.64 -12.06
CA GLY A 130 2.14 -0.30 -12.39
C GLY A 130 2.06 0.77 -13.48
N MET A 131 2.87 1.83 -13.36
CA MET A 131 3.00 2.88 -14.39
C MET A 131 3.55 2.32 -15.71
N ALA A 132 4.55 1.45 -15.67
CA ALA A 132 5.10 0.80 -16.88
C ALA A 132 4.09 -0.14 -17.57
N GLY A 133 3.10 -0.64 -16.82
CA GLY A 133 1.97 -1.40 -17.35
C GLY A 133 0.95 -0.54 -18.11
N MET A 134 1.03 0.80 -18.01
CA MET A 134 0.16 1.71 -18.75
C MET A 134 0.61 1.82 -20.20
N ARG A 135 -0.32 1.58 -21.11
CA ARG A 135 -0.16 1.81 -22.55
C ARG A 135 -1.00 3.03 -22.92
N LEU A 136 -0.32 4.13 -23.20
CA LEU A 136 -0.89 5.38 -23.70
C LEU A 136 -0.20 5.78 -25.02
N GLN A 137 -0.90 6.48 -25.92
CA GLN A 137 -0.34 6.94 -27.20
C GLN A 137 0.50 8.21 -27.00
N GLY A 138 1.66 8.08 -26.38
CA GLY A 138 2.56 9.18 -26.05
C GLY A 138 3.80 8.68 -25.29
N HIS A 139 4.71 9.60 -24.98
CA HIS A 139 5.87 9.30 -24.12
C HIS A 139 5.65 9.90 -22.74
N VAL A 140 5.86 9.07 -21.72
CA VAL A 140 5.92 9.48 -20.32
C VAL A 140 7.37 9.84 -19.99
N GLU A 141 7.62 11.11 -19.73
CA GLU A 141 8.90 11.57 -19.20
C GLU A 141 8.82 11.67 -17.67
N TYR A 142 9.92 11.30 -17.02
CA TYR A 142 10.04 11.30 -15.57
C TYR A 142 11.12 12.28 -15.14
N ASP A 143 10.78 13.19 -14.23
CA ASP A 143 11.78 13.99 -13.54
C ASP A 143 12.52 13.12 -12.50
N THR A 144 13.81 12.86 -12.74
CA THR A 144 14.61 11.93 -11.93
C THR A 144 14.73 12.38 -10.47
N LEU A 145 14.71 13.68 -10.19
CA LEU A 145 14.85 14.24 -8.85
C LEU A 145 13.56 14.05 -8.04
N THR A 146 12.42 14.22 -8.68
CA THR A 146 11.09 14.02 -8.09
C THR A 146 10.79 12.53 -7.89
N VAL A 147 11.24 11.67 -8.82
CA VAL A 147 11.25 10.20 -8.64
C VAL A 147 12.13 9.79 -7.46
N ALA A 148 13.34 10.32 -7.35
CA ALA A 148 14.20 10.01 -6.19
C ALA A 148 13.54 10.46 -4.87
N THR A 149 12.87 11.60 -4.87
CA THR A 149 12.14 12.11 -3.71
C THR A 149 10.98 11.19 -3.32
N SER A 150 10.20 10.69 -4.28
CA SER A 150 9.12 9.73 -3.99
C SER A 150 9.66 8.43 -3.38
N VAL A 151 10.79 7.93 -3.87
CA VAL A 151 11.46 6.72 -3.33
C VAL A 151 11.91 6.95 -1.89
N VAL A 152 12.49 8.11 -1.58
CA VAL A 152 12.87 8.47 -0.21
C VAL A 152 11.64 8.51 0.70
N ILE A 153 10.55 9.13 0.25
CA ILE A 153 9.29 9.14 1.00
C ILE A 153 8.79 7.71 1.22
N ALA A 154 8.86 6.83 0.21
CA ALA A 154 8.45 5.43 0.33
C ALA A 154 9.24 4.68 1.40
N VAL A 155 10.57 4.86 1.42
CA VAL A 155 11.46 4.23 2.42
C VAL A 155 11.16 4.75 3.82
N VAL A 156 11.03 6.07 3.99
CA VAL A 156 10.70 6.65 5.30
C VAL A 156 9.34 6.17 5.78
N ALA A 157 8.33 6.18 4.91
CA ALA A 157 6.98 5.70 5.23
C ALA A 157 6.98 4.22 5.64
N ALA A 158 7.72 3.37 4.91
CA ALA A 158 7.84 1.95 5.20
C ALA A 158 8.59 1.69 6.52
N THR A 159 9.68 2.41 6.80
CA THR A 159 10.40 2.32 8.08
C THR A 159 9.51 2.75 9.24
N THR A 160 8.78 3.85 9.11
CA THR A 160 7.84 4.32 10.13
C THR A 160 6.70 3.33 10.33
N ALA A 161 6.18 2.70 9.27
CA ALA A 161 5.16 1.67 9.35
C ALA A 161 5.64 0.42 10.12
N LEU A 162 6.84 -0.07 9.81
CA LEU A 162 7.44 -1.21 10.52
C LEU A 162 7.72 -0.87 11.99
N TRP A 163 8.19 0.35 12.26
CA TRP A 163 8.37 0.85 13.63
C TRP A 163 7.04 0.97 14.37
N ALA A 164 5.98 1.43 13.71
CA ALA A 164 4.65 1.49 14.29
C ALA A 164 4.12 0.09 14.61
N ALA A 165 4.37 -0.90 13.75
CA ALA A 165 3.90 -2.28 13.95
C ALA A 165 4.41 -2.92 15.26
N VAL A 166 5.60 -2.50 15.69
CA VAL A 166 6.24 -2.98 16.92
C VAL A 166 6.02 -2.05 18.11
N SER A 167 5.80 -0.75 17.89
CA SER A 167 5.72 0.27 18.95
C SER A 167 4.29 0.65 19.35
N VAL A 168 3.31 0.47 18.45
CA VAL A 168 1.93 0.91 18.67
C VAL A 168 1.13 -0.16 19.40
N HIS A 169 0.50 0.23 20.50
CA HIS A 169 -0.27 -0.65 21.36
C HIS A 169 -1.70 -0.14 21.49
N GLY A 170 -2.68 -1.00 21.18
CA GLY A 170 -4.12 -0.70 21.34
C GLY A 170 -4.83 -0.20 20.08
N PHE A 171 -6.16 -0.24 20.13
CA PHE A 171 -7.04 0.01 18.97
C PHE A 171 -6.91 1.44 18.42
N LEU A 172 -7.00 2.46 19.28
CA LEU A 172 -6.97 3.87 18.85
C LEU A 172 -5.60 4.25 18.26
N ALA A 173 -4.52 3.76 18.88
CA ALA A 173 -3.17 4.04 18.41
C ALA A 173 -2.91 3.32 17.07
N SER A 174 -3.42 2.09 16.89
CA SER A 174 -3.39 1.38 15.60
C SER A 174 -4.17 2.11 14.51
N LEU A 175 -5.32 2.68 14.85
CA LEU A 175 -6.12 3.49 13.93
C LEU A 175 -5.37 4.76 13.51
N GLY A 176 -4.80 5.49 14.48
CA GLY A 176 -3.96 6.66 14.20
C GLY A 176 -2.76 6.33 13.31
N ALA A 177 -2.05 5.23 13.60
CA ALA A 177 -0.93 4.76 12.80
C ALA A 177 -1.34 4.42 11.36
N SER A 178 -2.50 3.75 11.18
CA SER A 178 -3.00 3.43 9.84
C SER A 178 -3.37 4.66 9.02
N LEU A 179 -3.90 5.71 9.65
CA LEU A 179 -4.20 6.97 8.99
C LEU A 179 -2.92 7.67 8.52
N VAL A 180 -1.92 7.75 9.41
CA VAL A 180 -0.61 8.33 9.08
C VAL A 180 0.07 7.54 7.95
N MET A 181 0.01 6.21 8.00
CA MET A 181 0.50 5.36 6.91
C MET A 181 -0.26 5.63 5.60
N GLY A 182 -1.58 5.73 5.64
CA GLY A 182 -2.40 6.08 4.48
C GLY A 182 -1.98 7.42 3.87
N VAL A 183 -1.72 8.44 4.70
CA VAL A 183 -1.27 9.76 4.22
C VAL A 183 0.11 9.64 3.58
N ALA A 184 1.04 8.92 4.21
CA ALA A 184 2.41 8.78 3.72
C ALA A 184 2.46 8.03 2.37
N VAL A 185 1.73 6.93 2.23
CA VAL A 185 1.69 6.16 0.98
C VAL A 185 0.96 6.94 -0.12
N SER A 186 -0.15 7.62 0.22
CA SER A 186 -0.85 8.49 -0.75
C SER A 186 0.02 9.66 -1.18
N GLY A 187 0.76 10.28 -0.25
CA GLY A 187 1.70 11.36 -0.53
C GLY A 187 2.83 10.91 -1.45
N MET A 188 3.40 9.72 -1.23
CA MET A 188 4.37 9.12 -2.14
C MET A 188 3.80 8.96 -3.55
N HIS A 189 2.58 8.42 -3.66
CA HIS A 189 1.91 8.21 -4.94
C HIS A 189 1.70 9.52 -5.70
N TYR A 190 1.15 10.55 -5.05
CA TYR A 190 0.93 11.84 -5.70
C TYR A 190 2.24 12.58 -6.02
N THR A 191 3.28 12.42 -5.20
CA THR A 191 4.62 12.96 -5.50
C THR A 191 5.20 12.28 -6.75
N ALA A 192 5.05 10.97 -6.87
CA ALA A 192 5.50 10.23 -8.03
C ALA A 192 4.71 10.59 -9.30
N MET A 193 3.40 10.84 -9.17
CA MET A 193 2.57 11.35 -10.28
C MET A 193 2.94 12.79 -10.68
N ALA A 194 3.34 13.65 -9.73
CA ALA A 194 3.84 14.98 -10.04
C ALA A 194 5.17 14.96 -10.82
N ALA A 195 5.93 13.85 -10.75
CA ALA A 195 7.14 13.65 -11.53
C ALA A 195 6.89 13.31 -13.01
N VAL A 196 5.62 13.03 -13.37
CA VAL A 196 5.25 12.52 -14.69
C VAL A 196 4.77 13.66 -15.59
N SER A 197 5.43 13.83 -16.73
CA SER A 197 4.98 14.69 -17.82
C SER A 197 4.65 13.84 -19.05
N VAL A 198 3.45 14.02 -19.61
CA VAL A 198 2.96 13.25 -20.77
C VAL A 198 3.07 14.11 -22.03
N HIS A 199 3.90 13.66 -22.98
CA HIS A 199 4.01 14.25 -24.31
C HIS A 199 3.24 13.41 -25.33
N LEU A 200 2.10 13.94 -25.81
CA LEU A 200 1.28 13.31 -26.84
C LEU A 200 1.84 13.63 -28.24
N HIS A 201 1.99 12.58 -29.07
CA HIS A 201 2.31 12.74 -30.49
C HIS A 201 1.10 13.29 -31.25
N GLY A 202 1.34 14.14 -32.25
CA GLY A 202 0.33 14.95 -32.93
C GLY A 202 -0.90 14.18 -33.43
N ALA A 203 -2.06 14.72 -33.07
CA ALA A 203 -3.43 14.48 -33.52
C ALA A 203 -3.67 13.45 -34.65
N ASP A 204 -4.29 12.34 -34.27
CA ASP A 204 -5.60 11.95 -34.81
C ASP A 204 -6.50 11.64 -33.60
N PRO A 205 -7.67 12.30 -33.44
CA PRO A 205 -8.62 11.95 -32.38
C PRO A 205 -9.24 10.60 -32.75
N VAL A 206 -8.58 9.50 -32.36
CA VAL A 206 -9.21 8.20 -32.39
C VAL A 206 -10.21 8.17 -31.25
N GLU A 207 -11.50 8.09 -31.58
CA GLU A 207 -12.59 7.74 -30.67
C GLU A 207 -12.32 6.36 -30.06
N GLY A 208 -11.42 6.30 -29.09
CA GLY A 208 -11.15 5.14 -28.28
C GLY A 208 -12.17 5.08 -27.16
N THR A 209 -13.32 4.47 -27.43
CA THR A 209 -14.43 4.17 -26.51
C THR A 209 -14.08 3.21 -25.35
N GLY A 210 -12.80 3.16 -24.93
CA GLY A 210 -12.34 2.37 -23.80
C GLY A 210 -12.25 3.24 -22.55
N ASP A 211 -13.34 3.29 -21.78
CA ASP A 211 -13.35 3.98 -20.50
C ASP A 211 -12.33 3.31 -19.55
N THR A 212 -11.31 4.05 -19.11
CA THR A 212 -10.21 3.55 -18.26
C THR A 212 -10.73 2.80 -17.03
N ALA A 213 -11.90 3.24 -16.52
CA ALA A 213 -12.60 2.61 -15.42
C ALA A 213 -13.10 1.18 -15.74
N THR A 214 -13.57 0.89 -16.95
CA THR A 214 -14.11 -0.43 -17.31
C THR A 214 -13.06 -1.55 -17.33
N SER A 215 -11.79 -1.23 -17.60
CA SER A 215 -10.70 -2.22 -17.60
C SER A 215 -10.11 -2.46 -16.20
N LEU A 216 -10.10 -1.44 -15.33
CA LEU A 216 -9.51 -1.51 -14.00
C LEU A 216 -10.48 -2.04 -12.93
N LEU A 217 -11.77 -1.68 -13.02
CA LEU A 217 -12.77 -2.05 -12.01
C LEU A 217 -12.83 -3.56 -11.71
N PRO A 218 -12.88 -4.47 -12.70
CA PRO A 218 -12.96 -5.92 -12.44
C PRO A 218 -11.72 -6.46 -11.72
N MET A 219 -10.55 -5.88 -12.00
CA MET A 219 -9.27 -6.31 -11.44
C MET A 219 -9.12 -5.92 -9.96
N LEU A 220 -9.77 -4.82 -9.56
CA LEU A 220 -9.78 -4.34 -8.17
C LEU A 220 -10.66 -5.18 -7.25
N ILE A 221 -11.66 -5.89 -7.80
CA ILE A 221 -12.63 -6.68 -7.01
C ILE A 221 -11.91 -7.73 -6.16
N GLY A 222 -10.97 -8.49 -6.75
CA GLY A 222 -10.29 -9.58 -6.04
C GLY A 222 -9.55 -9.10 -4.78
N PRO A 223 -8.61 -8.15 -4.91
CA PRO A 223 -7.90 -7.58 -3.76
C PRO A 223 -8.80 -6.85 -2.77
N ALA A 224 -9.84 -6.15 -3.23
CA ALA A 224 -10.80 -5.49 -2.34
C ALA A 224 -11.60 -6.51 -1.50
N VAL A 225 -12.12 -7.56 -2.13
CA VAL A 225 -12.81 -8.66 -1.43
C VAL A 225 -11.86 -9.34 -0.44
N PHE A 226 -10.62 -9.60 -0.84
CA PHE A 226 -9.60 -10.15 0.07
C PHE A 226 -9.39 -9.26 1.30
N LEU A 227 -9.25 -7.94 1.13
CA LEU A 227 -9.07 -7.00 2.24
C LEU A 227 -10.29 -6.97 3.17
N ILE A 228 -11.50 -7.00 2.62
CA ILE A 228 -12.74 -7.06 3.41
C ILE A 228 -12.81 -8.37 4.20
N LEU A 229 -12.52 -9.51 3.57
CA LEU A 229 -12.49 -10.81 4.25
C LEU A 229 -11.42 -10.86 5.34
N ALA A 230 -10.21 -10.35 5.07
CA ALA A 230 -9.15 -10.22 6.05
C ALA A 230 -9.58 -9.31 7.22
N ALA A 231 -10.30 -8.22 6.94
CA ALA A 231 -10.86 -7.35 7.97
C ALA A 231 -11.88 -8.05 8.85
N VAL A 232 -12.78 -8.83 8.25
CA VAL A 232 -13.75 -9.66 8.99
C VAL A 232 -12.99 -10.64 9.89
N VAL A 233 -12.04 -11.41 9.35
CA VAL A 233 -11.25 -12.38 10.13
C VAL A 233 -10.51 -11.72 11.30
N VAL A 234 -9.90 -10.55 11.07
CA VAL A 234 -9.15 -9.82 12.10
C VAL A 234 -10.08 -9.17 13.14
N MET A 235 -11.27 -8.73 12.74
CA MET A 235 -12.26 -8.11 13.63
C MET A 235 -12.99 -9.12 14.50
N PHE A 236 -13.33 -10.29 13.96
CA PHE A 236 -13.98 -11.37 14.70
C PHE A 236 -13.00 -12.21 15.51
N ASP A 237 -11.70 -11.89 15.47
CA ASP A 237 -10.75 -12.57 16.34
C ASP A 237 -10.89 -12.07 17.80
N PRO A 238 -11.37 -12.91 18.73
CA PRO A 238 -11.70 -12.48 20.09
C PRO A 238 -10.49 -11.96 20.87
N LEU A 239 -9.28 -12.44 20.53
CA LEU A 239 -8.02 -12.09 21.20
C LEU A 239 -7.51 -10.68 20.82
N LEU A 240 -8.05 -10.06 19.77
CA LEU A 240 -7.71 -8.69 19.36
C LEU A 240 -8.72 -7.64 19.83
N VAL A 241 -9.95 -8.05 20.17
CA VAL A 241 -11.03 -7.17 20.63
C VAL A 241 -11.06 -7.08 22.16
N MET A 242 -10.83 -8.18 22.86
CA MET A 242 -10.61 -8.18 24.30
C MET A 242 -9.10 -8.04 24.51
N GLY A 243 -8.63 -6.82 24.76
CA GLY A 243 -7.27 -6.61 25.25
C GLY A 243 -7.01 -7.55 26.44
N ASP A 244 -5.86 -8.23 26.41
CA ASP A 244 -5.39 -9.18 27.42
C ASP A 244 -6.02 -8.96 28.81
N PRO A 245 -6.90 -9.87 29.30
CA PRO A 245 -7.30 -9.86 30.70
C PRO A 245 -6.14 -10.22 31.65
N ASP A 246 -5.01 -10.71 31.12
CA ASP A 246 -3.98 -11.39 31.92
C ASP A 246 -2.66 -10.61 32.06
N TRP A 247 -2.70 -9.27 32.14
CA TRP A 247 -1.59 -8.55 32.79
C TRP A 247 -1.66 -8.76 34.31
N GLN A 248 -1.21 -9.92 34.77
CA GLN A 248 -0.81 -10.11 36.16
C GLN A 248 0.59 -9.54 36.31
N GLY A 249 0.68 -8.34 36.91
CA GLY A 249 1.95 -7.73 37.28
C GLY A 249 2.80 -8.68 38.16
N PRO A 250 4.12 -8.44 38.26
CA PRO A 250 5.01 -9.36 38.97
C PRO A 250 4.53 -9.58 40.41
N ALA A 251 4.19 -10.83 40.71
CA ALA A 251 3.78 -11.26 42.04
C ALA A 251 4.82 -10.81 43.07
N ARG A 252 4.41 -9.95 44.00
CA ARG A 252 5.24 -9.62 45.17
C ARG A 252 5.44 -10.93 45.94
N ALA A 253 6.69 -11.37 46.06
CA ALA A 253 7.06 -12.49 46.91
C ALA A 253 6.61 -12.20 48.35
N PRO A 254 5.97 -13.15 49.05
CA PRO A 254 5.66 -12.99 50.46
C PRO A 254 6.95 -12.92 51.27
N ARG A 255 7.07 -11.91 52.13
CA ARG A 255 8.02 -11.85 53.23
C ARG A 255 7.32 -12.27 54.51
#